data_AF-A5ZM01-F1
#
_entry.id   AF-A5ZM01-F1
#
_cell.length_a   1.000
_cell.length_b   1.000
_cell.length_c   1.000
_cell.angle_alpha   90.00
_cell.angle_beta   90.00
_cell.angle_gamma   90.00
#
_symmetry.space_group_name_H-M   'P 1'
#
loop_
_entity.id
_entity.type
_entity.pdbx_description
1 polymer ?
#
loop_
_entity_poly.entity_id
_entity_poly.type
_entity_poly.pdbx_seq_one_letter_code
_entity_poly.pdbx_strand_id
1 'polypeptide(L)'
;MISKKMIDTVSEIGYECVEVACWPKAKAERRYAGVSHIDVANLGDKEAEEILSYCKEKNVEISSLAFYPNTMDGNLEKRAANIEHLYKVIDASKKLGINLVTTFIGRDQTKTVEENLELVKKNLDSDRALRRGKESSYCNRKLPDAL
;
A
#
# COMPACT_ATOMS: atom_id res chain seq x y z
N MET A 1 6.30 14.19 -2.68
CA MET A 1 6.30 14.89 -1.37
C MET A 1 5.25 14.29 -0.44
N ILE A 2 5.60 14.06 0.83
CA ILE A 2 4.69 13.53 1.85
C ILE A 2 3.67 14.59 2.33
N SER A 3 2.49 14.16 2.78
CA SER A 3 1.53 15.04 3.45
C SER A 3 2.07 15.54 4.80
N LYS A 4 2.61 16.76 4.82
CA LYS A 4 3.20 17.37 6.03
C LYS A 4 2.23 17.45 7.21
N LYS A 5 1.00 17.91 6.95
CA LYS A 5 -0.06 17.99 7.97
C LYS A 5 -0.30 16.66 8.69
N MET A 6 -0.22 15.54 7.97
CA MET A 6 -0.41 14.22 8.58
C MET A 6 0.74 13.90 9.56
N ILE A 7 1.99 14.13 9.16
CA ILE A 7 3.16 13.92 10.02
C ILE A 7 3.16 14.88 11.22
N ASP A 8 2.78 16.15 11.01
CA ASP A 8 2.65 17.13 12.09
C ASP A 8 1.64 16.66 13.14
N THR A 9 0.46 16.21 12.70
CA THR A 9 -0.57 15.68 13.62
C THR A 9 -0.09 14.43 14.37
N VAL A 10 0.62 13.51 13.70
CA VAL A 10 1.19 12.32 14.37
C VAL A 10 2.17 12.73 15.46
N SER A 11 3.06 13.69 15.15
CA SER A 11 4.05 14.24 16.09
C SER A 11 3.38 14.97 17.27
N GLU A 12 2.39 15.82 17.00
CA GLU A 12 1.64 16.59 18.01
C GLU A 12 0.87 15.69 18.98
N ILE A 13 0.33 14.56 18.50
CA ILE A 13 -0.35 13.57 19.33
C ILE A 13 0.65 12.80 20.22
N GLY A 14 1.93 12.77 19.84
CA GLY A 14 2.98 12.04 20.54
C GLY A 14 3.14 10.59 20.07
N TYR A 15 2.71 10.27 18.85
CA TYR A 15 2.98 8.98 18.24
C TYR A 15 4.35 8.96 17.57
N GLU A 16 5.04 7.84 17.70
CA GLU A 16 6.40 7.66 17.20
C GLU A 16 6.44 7.15 15.76
N CYS A 17 5.34 6.60 15.23
CA CYS A 17 5.29 6.09 13.87
C CYS A 17 3.90 6.17 13.22
N VAL A 18 3.86 6.00 11.89
CA VAL A 18 2.62 5.99 11.10
C VAL A 18 2.69 5.02 9.91
N GLU A 19 1.59 4.30 9.66
CA GLU A 19 1.35 3.59 8.40
C GLU A 19 0.83 4.59 7.35
N VAL A 20 1.49 4.68 6.20
CA VAL A 20 1.22 5.73 5.21
C VAL A 20 0.41 5.19 4.03
N ALA A 21 -0.80 5.72 3.86
CA ALA A 21 -1.66 5.38 2.73
C ALA A 21 -1.12 5.94 1.39
N CYS A 22 -0.77 5.04 0.46
CA CYS A 22 -0.13 5.35 -0.83
C CYS A 22 -1.06 5.09 -2.03
N TRP A 23 -2.24 5.71 -2.11
CA TRP A 23 -3.20 5.41 -3.17
C TRP A 23 -2.76 6.05 -4.50
N PRO A 24 -3.22 5.55 -5.66
CA PRO A 24 -2.98 6.21 -6.94
C PRO A 24 -3.50 7.65 -6.90
N LYS A 25 -2.71 8.59 -7.44
CA LYS A 25 -3.20 9.95 -7.70
C LYS A 25 -4.20 9.89 -8.85
N ALA A 26 -5.49 9.89 -8.53
CA ALA A 26 -6.58 10.04 -9.49
C ALA A 26 -7.47 11.20 -9.10
N LYS A 27 -8.22 11.75 -10.06
CA LYS A 27 -9.34 12.65 -9.74
C LYS A 27 -10.33 11.84 -8.91
N ALA A 28 -10.68 12.37 -7.74
CA ALA A 28 -11.47 11.66 -6.73
C ALA A 28 -12.86 11.27 -7.28
N GLU A 29 -12.99 10.07 -7.84
CA GLU A 29 -14.29 9.50 -8.23
C GLU A 29 -14.99 8.79 -7.07
N ARG A 30 -14.31 8.60 -5.92
CA ARG A 30 -14.91 7.98 -4.72
C ARG A 30 -14.63 8.77 -3.47
N ARG A 31 -15.57 8.72 -2.53
CA ARG A 31 -15.63 9.51 -1.28
C ARG A 31 -14.40 9.42 -0.37
N TYR A 32 -13.57 8.37 -0.51
CA TYR A 32 -12.30 8.17 0.22
C TYR A 32 -11.13 7.70 -0.67
N ALA A 33 -11.33 7.66 -1.99
CA ALA A 33 -10.26 7.33 -2.94
C ALA A 33 -9.67 8.64 -3.47
N GLY A 34 -8.44 8.95 -3.08
CA GLY A 34 -7.75 10.13 -3.60
C GLY A 34 -6.72 10.75 -2.66
N VAL A 35 -6.71 10.37 -1.38
CA VAL A 35 -5.66 10.82 -0.47
C VAL A 35 -4.46 9.89 -0.63
N SER A 36 -3.50 10.33 -1.43
CA SER A 36 -2.17 9.75 -1.53
C SER A 36 -1.25 10.58 -0.64
N HIS A 37 -0.85 10.04 0.51
CA HIS A 37 0.08 10.76 1.38
C HIS A 37 1.51 10.74 0.84
N ILE A 38 1.86 9.78 -0.03
CA ILE A 38 3.10 9.73 -0.80
C ILE A 38 2.78 9.33 -2.24
N ASP A 39 3.25 10.13 -3.19
CA ASP A 39 3.16 9.81 -4.62
C ASP A 39 4.22 8.77 -5.03
N VAL A 40 3.93 7.51 -4.77
CA VAL A 40 4.85 6.39 -5.05
C VAL A 40 5.14 6.21 -6.55
N ALA A 41 4.29 6.73 -7.44
CA ALA A 41 4.48 6.63 -8.88
C ALA A 41 5.57 7.57 -9.40
N ASN A 42 5.83 8.67 -8.70
CA ASN A 42 6.81 9.69 -9.06
C ASN A 42 7.85 9.91 -7.94
N LEU A 43 8.18 8.86 -7.18
CA LEU A 43 9.12 8.94 -6.07
C LEU A 43 10.57 8.77 -6.56
N GLY A 44 11.26 9.89 -6.80
CA GLY A 44 12.70 9.92 -7.05
C GLY A 44 13.51 9.95 -5.75
N ASP A 45 14.84 9.98 -5.89
CA ASP A 45 15.76 9.95 -4.75
C ASP A 45 15.67 11.24 -3.93
N LYS A 46 15.55 12.39 -4.60
CA LYS A 46 15.35 13.69 -3.94
C LYS A 46 14.06 13.70 -3.13
N GLU A 47 12.95 13.24 -3.70
CA GLU A 47 11.67 13.20 -2.97
C GLU A 47 11.74 12.23 -1.79
N ALA A 48 12.47 11.11 -1.91
CA ALA A 48 12.67 10.18 -0.81
C ALA A 48 13.48 10.81 0.33
N GLU A 49 14.59 11.49 0.02
CA GLU A 49 15.40 12.22 1.00
C GLU A 49 14.61 13.30 1.74
N GLU A 50 13.78 14.07 1.03
CA GLU A 50 12.91 15.09 1.62
C GLU A 50 11.90 14.48 2.60
N ILE A 51 11.30 13.34 2.24
CA ILE A 51 10.33 12.63 3.10
C ILE A 51 11.02 12.15 4.37
N LEU A 52 12.15 11.45 4.24
CA LEU A 52 12.88 10.89 5.37
C LEU A 52 13.40 12.00 6.30
N SER A 53 13.88 13.11 5.74
CA SER A 53 14.34 14.27 6.51
C SER A 53 13.21 14.90 7.31
N TYR A 54 12.03 15.06 6.70
CA TYR A 54 10.87 15.65 7.39
C TYR A 54 10.34 14.75 8.52
N CYS A 55 10.25 13.45 8.27
CA CYS A 55 9.92 12.45 9.28
C CYS A 55 10.90 12.48 10.47
N LYS A 56 12.21 12.55 10.18
CA LYS A 56 13.25 12.67 11.20
C LYS A 56 13.16 13.97 12.01
N GLU A 57 12.92 15.10 11.36
CA GLU A 57 12.72 16.40 12.03
C GLU A 57 11.56 16.34 13.03
N LYS A 58 10.51 15.60 12.69
CA LYS A 58 9.28 15.46 13.49
C LYS A 58 9.32 14.31 14.50
N ASN A 59 10.42 13.56 14.55
CA ASN A 59 10.57 12.35 15.35
C ASN A 59 9.43 11.33 15.10
N VAL A 60 9.07 11.14 13.83
CA VAL A 60 8.03 10.19 13.40
C VAL A 60 8.60 9.25 12.35
N GLU A 61 8.57 7.95 12.61
CA GLU A 61 8.95 6.92 11.65
C GLU A 61 7.80 6.53 10.72
N ILE A 62 8.11 6.08 9.51
CA ILE A 62 7.13 5.42 8.64
C ILE A 62 7.23 3.93 8.90
N SER A 63 6.22 3.35 9.54
CA SER A 63 6.24 1.93 9.91
C SER A 63 5.95 1.00 8.74
N SER A 64 5.12 1.44 7.79
CA SER A 64 4.78 0.70 6.58
C SER A 64 4.12 1.59 5.53
N LEU A 65 4.11 1.13 4.28
CA LEU A 65 3.28 1.73 3.23
C LEU A 65 2.05 0.86 2.99
N ALA A 66 0.88 1.46 3.02
CA ALA A 66 -0.38 0.75 2.79
C ALA A 66 -0.83 0.84 1.33
N PHE A 67 -1.55 -0.20 0.88
CA PHE A 67 -2.40 -0.17 -0.31
C PHE A 67 -3.45 -1.28 -0.25
N TYR A 68 -4.71 -0.93 0.03
CA TYR A 68 -5.80 -1.89 0.27
C TYR A 68 -6.79 -2.20 -0.88
N PRO A 69 -6.67 -1.68 -2.12
CA PRO A 69 -7.50 -2.15 -3.24
C PRO A 69 -7.34 -3.63 -3.60
N ASN A 70 -8.42 -4.21 -4.13
CA ASN A 70 -8.53 -5.64 -4.43
C ASN A 70 -7.65 -6.04 -5.64
N THR A 71 -6.62 -6.83 -5.42
CA THR A 71 -5.74 -7.38 -6.47
C THR A 71 -6.31 -8.64 -7.14
N MET A 72 -7.51 -9.05 -6.77
CA MET A 72 -8.25 -10.19 -7.33
C MET A 72 -9.59 -9.79 -7.97
N ASP A 73 -9.78 -8.50 -8.27
CA ASP A 73 -11.03 -8.00 -8.85
C ASP A 73 -11.44 -8.81 -10.10
N GLY A 74 -12.72 -9.14 -10.25
CA GLY A 74 -13.23 -9.88 -11.42
C GLY A 74 -13.06 -9.10 -12.73
N ASN A 75 -13.00 -7.76 -12.65
CA ASN A 75 -12.63 -6.91 -13.77
C ASN A 75 -11.10 -6.94 -13.97
N LEU A 76 -10.67 -7.46 -15.12
CA LEU A 76 -9.26 -7.68 -15.43
C LEU A 76 -8.44 -6.38 -15.52
N GLU A 77 -9.03 -5.28 -16.00
CA GLU A 77 -8.34 -3.98 -16.08
C GLU A 77 -8.09 -3.40 -14.69
N LYS A 78 -9.10 -3.42 -13.81
CA LYS A 78 -8.98 -2.99 -12.41
C LYS A 78 -7.98 -3.85 -11.65
N ARG A 79 -8.02 -5.17 -11.86
CA ARG A 79 -7.07 -6.12 -11.29
C ARG A 79 -5.65 -5.77 -11.69
N ALA A 80 -5.39 -5.59 -12.98
CA ALA A 80 -4.07 -5.25 -13.49
C ALA A 80 -3.56 -3.92 -12.93
N ALA A 81 -4.40 -2.88 -12.92
CA ALA A 81 -4.05 -1.57 -12.37
C ALA A 81 -3.71 -1.63 -10.87
N ASN A 82 -4.49 -2.39 -10.09
CA ASN A 82 -4.22 -2.57 -8.65
C ASN A 82 -2.91 -3.34 -8.41
N ILE A 83 -2.66 -4.42 -9.16
CA ILE A 83 -1.43 -5.19 -9.05
C ILE A 83 -0.21 -4.32 -9.42
N GLU A 84 -0.30 -3.56 -10.51
CA GLU A 84 0.78 -2.66 -10.95
C GLU A 84 1.09 -1.60 -9.88
N HIS A 85 0.05 -0.98 -9.31
CA HIS A 85 0.23 0.02 -8.27
C HIS A 85 0.79 -0.58 -6.97
N LEU A 86 0.35 -1.78 -6.59
CA LEU A 86 0.93 -2.49 -5.43
C LEU A 86 2.44 -2.69 -5.61
N TYR A 87 2.90 -3.06 -6.82
CA TYR A 87 4.34 -3.16 -7.08
C TYR A 87 5.07 -1.81 -6.96
N LYS A 88 4.46 -0.69 -7.39
CA LYS A 88 5.03 0.65 -7.16
C LYS A 88 5.16 0.97 -5.67
N VAL A 89 4.20 0.55 -4.85
CA VAL A 89 4.26 0.72 -3.38
C VAL A 89 5.38 -0.13 -2.77
N ILE A 90 5.58 -1.37 -3.25
CA ILE A 90 6.72 -2.22 -2.83
C ILE A 90 8.05 -1.57 -3.20
N ASP A 91 8.20 -1.11 -4.45
CA ASP A 91 9.43 -0.47 -4.92
C ASP A 91 9.70 0.85 -4.14
N ALA A 92 8.66 1.62 -3.82
CA ALA A 92 8.77 2.82 -2.98
C ALA A 92 9.14 2.52 -1.52
N SER A 93 8.55 1.48 -0.91
CA SER A 93 8.86 1.05 0.46
C SER A 93 10.33 0.67 0.60
N LYS A 94 10.88 0.00 -0.42
CA LYS A 94 12.31 -0.30 -0.52
C LYS A 94 13.16 0.96 -0.66
N LYS A 95 12.77 1.90 -1.54
CA LYS A 95 13.50 3.16 -1.75
C LYS A 95 13.59 4.00 -0.48
N LEU A 96 12.53 3.99 0.33
CA LEU A 96 12.47 4.69 1.63
C LEU A 96 13.14 3.91 2.77
N GLY A 97 13.65 2.70 2.53
CA GLY A 97 14.27 1.86 3.56
C GLY A 97 13.29 1.24 4.57
N ILE A 98 11.98 1.36 4.34
CA ILE A 98 10.91 0.86 5.23
C ILE A 98 10.78 -0.66 5.12
N ASN A 99 10.84 -1.18 3.89
CA ASN A 99 10.77 -2.62 3.58
C ASN A 99 9.54 -3.35 4.18
N LEU A 100 8.43 -2.64 4.36
CA LEU A 100 7.16 -3.21 4.77
C LEU A 100 6.02 -2.58 3.96
N VAL A 101 5.18 -3.43 3.38
CA VAL A 101 3.93 -3.06 2.70
C VAL A 101 2.78 -3.86 3.26
N THR A 102 1.69 -3.17 3.57
CA THR A 102 0.45 -3.76 4.07
C THR A 102 -0.64 -3.68 3.00
N THR A 103 -1.32 -4.81 2.78
CA THR A 103 -2.41 -4.92 1.80
C THR A 103 -3.40 -6.01 2.19
N PHE A 104 -4.55 -6.04 1.52
CA PHE A 104 -5.47 -7.18 1.58
C PHE A 104 -5.17 -8.13 0.42
N ILE A 105 -5.28 -9.43 0.68
CA ILE A 105 -5.22 -10.45 -0.38
C ILE A 105 -6.32 -10.19 -1.42
N GLY A 106 -7.52 -9.84 -0.95
CA GLY A 106 -8.68 -9.60 -1.81
C GLY A 106 -9.50 -10.87 -2.07
N ARG A 107 -10.47 -10.76 -3.00
CA ARG A 107 -11.24 -11.90 -3.54
C ARG A 107 -11.97 -11.52 -4.81
N ASP A 108 -12.21 -12.49 -5.68
CA ASP A 108 -13.26 -12.46 -6.68
C ASP A 108 -14.55 -13.03 -6.05
N GLN A 109 -15.58 -12.20 -5.92
CA GLN A 109 -16.82 -12.57 -5.24
C GLN A 109 -17.67 -13.57 -6.05
N THR A 110 -17.36 -13.73 -7.34
CA THR A 110 -18.05 -14.67 -8.23
C THR A 110 -17.45 -16.08 -8.16
N LYS A 111 -16.40 -16.28 -7.37
CA LYS A 111 -15.60 -17.49 -7.28
C LYS A 111 -15.70 -18.16 -5.92
N THR A 112 -15.54 -19.48 -5.92
CA THR A 112 -15.40 -20.30 -4.70
C THR A 112 -14.12 -19.94 -3.95
N VAL A 113 -13.98 -20.45 -2.72
CA VAL A 113 -12.77 -20.25 -1.91
C VAL A 113 -11.56 -20.87 -2.60
N GLU A 114 -11.71 -22.08 -3.13
CA GLU A 114 -10.64 -22.85 -3.80
C GLU A 114 -10.15 -22.12 -5.06
N GLU A 115 -11.07 -21.63 -5.89
CA GLU A 115 -10.72 -20.82 -7.06
C GLU A 115 -10.02 -19.52 -6.68
N ASN A 116 -10.42 -18.89 -5.59
CA ASN A 116 -9.76 -17.68 -5.08
C ASN A 116 -8.34 -18.00 -4.59
N LEU A 117 -8.12 -19.13 -3.92
CA LEU A 117 -6.78 -19.55 -3.49
C LEU A 117 -5.84 -19.80 -4.68
N GLU A 118 -6.32 -20.42 -5.75
CA GLU A 118 -5.54 -20.57 -6.99
C GLU A 118 -5.28 -19.22 -7.67
N LEU A 119 -6.26 -18.31 -7.66
CA LEU A 119 -6.11 -16.98 -8.21
C LEU A 119 -5.08 -16.14 -7.44
N VAL A 120 -5.04 -16.24 -6.10
CA VAL A 120 -4.02 -15.59 -5.27
C VAL A 120 -2.62 -16.06 -5.67
N LYS A 121 -2.41 -17.37 -5.77
CA LYS A 121 -1.10 -17.94 -6.17
C LYS A 121 -0.64 -17.39 -7.51
N LYS A 122 -1.55 -17.23 -8.47
CA LYS A 122 -1.24 -16.69 -9.80
C LYS A 122 -0.91 -15.19 -9.78
N ASN A 123 -1.66 -14.40 -9.01
CA ASN A 123 -1.57 -12.93 -9.08
C ASN A 123 -0.54 -12.34 -8.11
N LEU A 124 -0.42 -12.94 -6.93
CA LEU A 124 0.42 -12.50 -5.82
C LEU A 124 1.56 -13.50 -5.60
N ASP A 125 2.12 -14.03 -6.70
CA ASP A 125 3.29 -14.89 -6.64
C ASP A 125 4.37 -14.20 -5.78
N SER A 126 4.56 -14.78 -4.58
CA SER A 126 5.47 -14.31 -3.57
C SER A 126 6.87 -14.18 -4.12
N ASP A 127 7.26 -14.99 -5.11
CA ASP A 127 8.58 -14.90 -5.74
C ASP A 127 8.78 -13.60 -6.50
N ARG A 128 7.71 -13.00 -7.04
CA ARG A 128 7.81 -11.72 -7.77
C ARG A 128 7.89 -10.53 -6.81
N ALA A 129 7.20 -10.61 -5.67
CA ALA A 129 7.34 -9.64 -4.58
C ALA A 129 8.72 -9.77 -3.90
N LEU A 130 9.15 -11.00 -3.58
CA LEU A 130 10.44 -11.32 -2.96
C LEU A 130 11.63 -10.93 -3.86
N ARG A 131 11.52 -11.08 -5.19
CA ARG A 131 12.52 -10.61 -6.15
C ARG A 131 12.68 -9.09 -6.17
N ARG A 132 11.67 -8.32 -5.71
CA ARG A 132 11.69 -6.86 -5.69
C ARG A 132 12.14 -6.28 -4.34
N GLY A 133 11.87 -6.97 -3.22
CA GLY A 133 12.35 -6.61 -1.88
C GLY A 133 11.58 -7.39 -0.81
N LYS A 134 12.26 -7.91 0.21
CA LYS A 134 11.73 -8.88 1.18
C LYS A 134 10.59 -8.31 2.07
N GLU A 135 9.69 -9.23 2.45
CA GLU A 135 8.53 -9.16 3.37
C GLU A 135 7.36 -8.25 2.98
N SER A 136 6.34 -8.85 2.35
CA SER A 136 4.98 -8.29 2.26
C SER A 136 4.10 -8.97 3.31
N SER A 137 3.43 -8.19 4.15
CA SER A 137 2.47 -8.70 5.12
C SER A 137 1.06 -8.55 4.55
N TYR A 138 0.35 -9.67 4.43
CA TYR A 138 -1.02 -9.72 3.95
C TYR A 138 -1.99 -9.75 5.12
N CYS A 139 -2.77 -8.68 5.30
CA CYS A 139 -3.85 -8.68 6.28
C CYS A 139 -5.02 -9.49 5.70
N ASN A 140 -5.45 -10.53 6.40
CA ASN A 140 -6.64 -11.30 6.03
C ASN A 140 -7.79 -10.86 6.93
N ARG A 141 -8.63 -9.92 6.48
CA ARG A 141 -9.89 -9.65 7.19
C ARG A 141 -10.81 -10.85 6.99
N LYS A 142 -10.95 -11.69 8.02
CA LYS A 142 -12.13 -12.56 8.13
C LYS A 142 -13.35 -11.64 8.07
N LEU A 143 -14.11 -11.72 6.99
CA LEU A 143 -15.48 -11.22 7.00
C LEU A 143 -16.21 -12.06 8.04
N PRO A 144 -16.88 -11.47 9.04
CA PRO A 144 -17.81 -12.24 9.86
C PRO A 144 -18.84 -12.85 8.91
N ASP A 145 -19.18 -14.12 9.14
CA ASP A 145 -20.25 -14.79 8.42
C ASP A 145 -21.49 -13.90 8.51
N ALA A 146 -22.04 -13.54 7.34
CA ALA A 146 -23.22 -12.70 7.24
C ALA A 146 -24.35 -13.30 8.07
N LEU A 147 -24.86 -12.53 9.04
CA LEU A 147 -26.19 -12.70 9.61
C LEU A 147 -27.24 -12.19 8.62
#